data_AF-A0A9C9Z7F6-F1
#
_entry.id   AF-A0A9C9Z7F6-F1
#
_cell.length_a   1.000
_cell.length_b   1.000
_cell.length_c   1.000
_cell.angle_alpha   90.00
_cell.angle_beta   90.00
_cell.angle_gamma   90.00
#
_symmetry.space_group_name_H-M   'P 1'
#
loop_
_entity.id
_entity.type
_entity.pdbx_description
1 polymer ?
#
loop_
_entity_poly.entity_id
_entity_poly.type
_entity_poly.pdbx_seq_one_letter_code
_entity_poly.pdbx_strand_id
1 'polypeptide(L)'
;MTDQATSPLPVVVLISGSGSNLQAIIDAAQRQEIDIEIKAVISNRPAVAGLERAQKAGIETHVVDHTQFADRRSFDTALAQVIDRHQPGLVILAGFMRILTQEFVEHYLGRMLNIHPSLLP
;
A
#
# COMPACT_ATOMS: atom_id res chain seq x y z
N MET A 1 0.54 4.65 36.18
CA MET A 1 1.17 4.73 34.84
C MET A 1 0.03 4.75 33.85
N THR A 2 -0.26 5.92 33.27
CA THR A 2 -1.30 6.05 32.24
C THR A 2 -0.83 5.31 31.00
N ASP A 3 -1.58 4.29 30.62
CA ASP A 3 -1.49 3.58 29.35
C ASP A 3 -1.70 4.62 28.24
N GLN A 4 -0.61 5.11 27.62
CA GLN A 4 -0.76 5.94 26.44
C GLN A 4 -1.14 4.99 25.31
N ALA A 5 -2.42 4.98 24.94
CA ALA A 5 -2.89 4.27 23.77
C ALA A 5 -2.06 4.74 22.56
N THR A 6 -1.17 3.88 22.08
CA THR A 6 -0.46 4.09 20.81
C THR A 6 -1.50 4.24 19.72
N SER A 7 -1.37 5.28 18.90
CA SER A 7 -2.24 5.44 17.73
C SER A 7 -1.96 4.33 16.72
N PRO A 8 -2.99 3.82 16.01
CA PRO A 8 -2.80 2.77 15.01
C PRO A 8 -1.75 3.16 13.98
N LEU A 9 -0.93 2.20 13.55
CA LEU A 9 0.15 2.46 12.59
C LEU A 9 -0.44 2.91 11.23
N PRO A 10 -0.09 4.09 10.69
CA PRO A 10 -0.58 4.52 9.40
C PRO A 10 0.04 3.69 8.26
N VAL A 11 -0.81 3.11 7.42
CA VAL A 11 -0.42 2.19 6.34
C VAL A 11 -0.88 2.71 4.98
N VAL A 12 -0.03 2.55 3.98
CA VAL A 12 -0.40 2.65 2.56
C VAL A 12 -0.29 1.28 1.90
N VAL A 13 -1.32 0.86 1.16
CA VAL A 13 -1.33 -0.44 0.47
C VAL A 13 -1.22 -0.25 -1.04
N LEU A 14 -0.27 -0.95 -1.66
CA LEU A 14 -0.03 -0.96 -3.11
C LEU A 14 -0.65 -2.21 -3.76
N ILE A 15 -1.40 -2.02 -4.85
CA ILE A 15 -2.10 -3.11 -5.56
C ILE A 15 -1.99 -2.99 -7.09
N SER A 16 -2.23 -4.09 -7.81
CA SER A 16 -2.31 -4.09 -9.29
C SER A 16 -3.54 -4.80 -9.86
N GLY A 17 -4.42 -5.34 -9.03
CA GLY A 17 -5.47 -6.27 -9.49
C GLY A 17 -6.65 -6.45 -8.53
N SER A 18 -7.07 -7.69 -8.34
CA SER A 18 -8.32 -8.05 -7.64
C SER A 18 -8.40 -7.61 -6.19
N GLY A 19 -7.26 -7.42 -5.52
CA GLY A 19 -7.18 -6.94 -4.15
C GLY A 19 -7.67 -7.95 -3.10
N SER A 20 -7.48 -9.26 -3.30
CA SER A 20 -7.84 -10.26 -2.28
C SER A 20 -7.07 -10.10 -0.97
N ASN A 21 -5.74 -9.91 -1.04
CA ASN A 21 -4.92 -9.60 0.14
C ASN A 21 -5.31 -8.25 0.76
N LEU A 22 -5.63 -7.25 -0.07
CA LEU A 22 -6.14 -5.98 0.42
C LEU A 22 -7.44 -6.18 1.21
N GLN A 23 -8.38 -6.99 0.72
CA GLN A 23 -9.62 -7.27 1.44
C GLN A 23 -9.35 -7.88 2.81
N ALA A 24 -8.46 -8.88 2.89
CA ALA A 24 -8.09 -9.50 4.16
C ALA A 24 -7.50 -8.47 5.15
N ILE A 25 -6.64 -7.55 4.68
CA ILE A 25 -6.07 -6.49 5.51
C ILE A 25 -7.15 -5.51 5.99
N ILE A 26 -8.08 -5.12 5.12
CA ILE A 26 -9.23 -4.26 5.46
C ILE A 26 -10.07 -4.94 6.55
N ASP A 27 -10.44 -6.20 6.35
CA ASP A 27 -11.30 -6.94 7.26
C ASP A 27 -10.65 -7.08 8.64
N ALA A 28 -9.34 -7.40 8.69
CA ALA A 28 -8.59 -7.53 9.94
C ALA A 28 -8.48 -6.18 10.68
N ALA A 29 -8.23 -5.07 9.97
CA ALA A 29 -8.17 -3.74 10.57
C ALA A 29 -9.54 -3.32 11.13
N GLN A 30 -10.64 -3.57 10.40
CA GLN A 30 -12.00 -3.27 10.86
C GLN A 30 -12.41 -4.11 12.07
N ARG A 31 -11.94 -5.35 12.16
CA ARG A 31 -12.13 -6.23 13.33
C ARG A 31 -11.18 -5.93 14.47
N GLN A 32 -10.28 -4.97 14.32
CA GLN A 32 -9.26 -4.60 15.32
C GLN A 32 -8.35 -5.79 15.68
N GLU A 33 -8.16 -6.75 14.75
CA GLU A 33 -7.22 -7.87 14.90
C GLU A 33 -5.76 -7.41 14.70
N ILE A 34 -5.59 -6.28 14.00
CA ILE A 34 -4.31 -5.61 13.75
C ILE A 34 -4.45 -4.12 14.05
N ASP A 35 -3.43 -3.53 14.68
CA ASP A 35 -3.43 -2.12 15.08
C ASP A 35 -2.86 -1.22 13.97
N ILE A 36 -3.60 -1.12 12.86
CA ILE A 36 -3.23 -0.29 11.71
C ILE A 36 -4.38 0.61 11.28
N GLU A 37 -4.04 1.73 10.64
CA GLU A 37 -4.97 2.59 9.93
C GLU A 37 -4.56 2.66 8.45
N ILE A 38 -5.41 2.13 7.56
CA ILE A 38 -5.13 2.18 6.12
C ILE A 38 -5.48 3.58 5.62
N LYS A 39 -4.47 4.42 5.44
CA LYS A 39 -4.62 5.80 4.97
C LYS A 39 -4.98 5.87 3.49
N ALA A 40 -4.35 5.03 2.67
CA ALA A 40 -4.63 4.99 1.25
C ALA A 40 -4.35 3.63 0.62
N VAL A 41 -5.07 3.37 -0.48
CA VAL A 41 -4.79 2.28 -1.42
C VAL A 41 -4.40 2.88 -2.76
N ILE A 42 -3.22 2.50 -3.25
CA ILE A 42 -2.68 3.02 -4.51
C ILE A 42 -2.54 1.88 -5.50
N SER A 43 -3.09 2.06 -6.70
CA SER A 43 -2.85 1.13 -7.80
C SER A 43 -1.97 1.71 -8.89
N ASN A 44 -1.11 0.87 -9.47
CA ASN A 44 -0.39 1.22 -10.68
C ASN A 44 -1.23 1.06 -11.96
N ARG A 45 -2.47 0.59 -11.86
CA ARG A 45 -3.39 0.37 -12.97
C ARG A 45 -4.75 1.03 -12.68
N PRO A 46 -5.39 1.68 -13.67
CA PRO A 46 -6.75 2.17 -13.49
C PRO A 46 -7.75 0.99 -13.43
N ALA A 47 -8.94 1.28 -12.87
CA ALA A 47 -10.12 0.41 -12.93
C ALA A 47 -9.89 -1.05 -12.47
N VAL A 48 -9.09 -1.26 -11.42
CA VAL A 48 -8.91 -2.58 -10.81
C VAL A 48 -9.91 -2.80 -9.67
N ALA A 49 -10.42 -4.02 -9.53
CA ALA A 49 -11.41 -4.36 -8.50
C ALA A 49 -10.92 -4.08 -7.06
N GLY A 50 -9.61 -4.09 -6.81
CA GLY A 50 -9.06 -3.71 -5.50
C GLY A 50 -9.35 -2.26 -5.11
N LEU A 51 -9.45 -1.33 -6.07
CA LEU A 51 -9.82 0.07 -5.77
C LEU A 51 -11.28 0.15 -5.34
N GLU A 52 -12.17 -0.61 -5.97
CA GLU A 52 -13.59 -0.67 -5.57
C GLU A 52 -13.75 -1.21 -4.14
N ARG A 53 -12.92 -2.19 -3.74
CA ARG A 53 -12.91 -2.71 -2.36
C ARG A 53 -12.52 -1.64 -1.35
N ALA A 54 -11.45 -0.90 -1.64
CA ALA A 54 -11.00 0.21 -0.80
C ALA A 54 -12.07 1.31 -0.67
N GLN A 55 -12.67 1.71 -1.79
CA GLN A 55 -13.75 2.71 -1.80
C GLN A 55 -14.97 2.26 -0.99
N LYS A 56 -15.38 0.99 -1.11
CA LYS A 56 -16.48 0.41 -0.31
C LYS A 56 -16.16 0.41 1.20
N ALA A 57 -14.90 0.31 1.56
CA ALA A 57 -14.44 0.40 2.94
C ALA A 57 -14.21 1.85 3.43
N GLY A 58 -14.48 2.86 2.60
CA GLY A 58 -14.28 4.28 2.94
C GLY A 58 -12.80 4.71 2.93
N ILE A 59 -11.92 3.96 2.29
CA ILE A 59 -10.49 4.23 2.24
C ILE A 59 -10.15 5.08 1.00
N GLU A 60 -9.29 6.07 1.17
CA GLU A 60 -8.83 6.91 0.07
C GLU A 60 -8.09 6.07 -1.00
N THR A 61 -8.37 6.34 -2.26
CA THR A 61 -7.77 5.60 -3.38
C THR A 61 -7.05 6.51 -4.35
N HIS A 62 -5.89 6.06 -4.84
CA HIS A 62 -5.17 6.72 -5.92
C HIS A 62 -4.82 5.75 -7.04
N VAL A 63 -4.68 6.31 -8.24
CA VAL A 63 -4.09 5.62 -9.39
C VAL A 63 -2.86 6.39 -9.81
N VAL A 64 -1.73 5.70 -9.88
CA VAL A 64 -0.51 6.19 -10.51
C VAL A 64 -0.27 5.28 -11.71
N ASP A 65 -0.82 5.63 -12.87
CA ASP A 65 -0.77 4.74 -14.03
C ASP A 65 0.65 4.63 -14.57
N HIS A 66 1.30 3.50 -14.31
CA HIS A 66 2.68 3.25 -14.74
C HIS A 66 2.90 3.35 -16.25
N THR A 67 1.85 3.23 -17.07
CA THR A 67 1.94 3.36 -18.53
C THR A 67 2.11 4.81 -19.00
N GLN A 68 1.88 5.78 -18.11
CA GLN A 68 2.03 7.21 -18.38
C GLN A 68 3.47 7.72 -18.16
N PHE A 69 4.41 6.83 -17.79
CA PHE A 69 5.78 7.18 -17.47
C PHE A 69 6.75 6.54 -18.47
N ALA A 70 7.78 7.28 -18.85
CA ALA A 70 8.78 6.82 -19.82
C ALA A 70 9.69 5.72 -19.26
N ASP A 71 9.88 5.70 -17.94
CA ASP A 71 10.77 4.77 -17.27
C ASP A 71 10.30 4.45 -15.84
N ARG A 72 10.95 3.46 -15.23
CA ARG A 72 10.65 3.02 -13.87
C ARG A 72 10.96 4.08 -12.82
N ARG A 73 12.00 4.88 -13.02
CA ARG A 73 12.46 5.88 -12.03
C ARG A 73 11.47 7.03 -11.90
N SER A 74 10.97 7.53 -13.03
CA SER A 74 9.94 8.56 -13.09
C SER A 74 8.62 8.07 -12.48
N PHE A 75 8.21 6.82 -12.77
CA PHE A 75 7.07 6.20 -12.12
C PHE A 75 7.24 6.08 -10.60
N ASP A 76 8.36 5.50 -10.14
CA ASP A 76 8.61 5.28 -8.71
C ASP A 76 8.69 6.60 -7.93
N THR A 77 9.24 7.66 -8.55
CA THR A 77 9.26 9.02 -7.96
C THR A 77 7.84 9.56 -7.77
N ALA A 78 6.98 9.44 -8.79
CA ALA A 78 5.60 9.88 -8.69
C ALA A 78 4.81 9.05 -7.66
N LEU A 79 5.04 7.73 -7.62
CA LEU A 79 4.44 6.84 -6.65
C LEU A 79 4.83 7.22 -5.21
N ALA A 80 6.12 7.46 -4.95
CA ALA A 80 6.61 7.86 -3.64
C ALA A 80 5.99 9.19 -3.18
N GLN A 81 5.86 10.17 -4.08
CA GLN A 81 5.17 11.44 -3.76
C GLN A 81 3.72 11.22 -3.34
N VAL A 82 2.99 10.30 -3.98
CA VAL A 82 1.62 9.97 -3.58
C VAL A 82 1.61 9.32 -2.20
N ILE A 83 2.50 8.36 -1.96
CA ILE A 83 2.63 7.64 -0.68
C ILE A 83 2.95 8.60 0.47
N ASP A 84 3.93 9.49 0.29
CA ASP A 84 4.46 10.33 1.36
C ASP A 84 3.46 11.38 1.87
N ARG A 85 2.49 11.79 1.04
CA ARG A 85 1.37 12.66 1.47
C ARG A 85 0.55 12.06 2.59
N HIS A 86 0.55 10.73 2.72
CA HIS A 86 -0.16 9.98 3.75
C HIS A 86 0.68 9.69 4.99
N GLN A 87 1.95 10.11 5.02
CA GLN A 87 2.88 9.92 6.13
C GLN A 87 2.89 8.48 6.68
N PRO A 88 3.10 7.45 5.82
CA PRO A 88 2.97 6.07 6.25
C PRO A 88 4.08 5.66 7.22
N GLY A 89 3.69 4.95 8.27
CA GLY A 89 4.58 4.15 9.09
C GLY A 89 4.96 2.83 8.40
N LEU A 90 4.14 2.35 7.46
CA LEU A 90 4.36 1.12 6.71
C LEU A 90 3.73 1.16 5.31
N VAL A 91 4.43 0.60 4.32
CA VAL A 91 3.95 0.37 2.95
C VAL A 91 3.78 -1.13 2.72
N ILE A 92 2.57 -1.57 2.33
CA ILE A 92 2.27 -3.00 2.09
C ILE A 92 2.08 -3.25 0.59
N LEU A 93 2.82 -4.18 0.03
CA LEU A 93 2.68 -4.66 -1.34
C LEU A 93 1.71 -5.85 -1.35
N ALA A 94 0.45 -5.61 -1.70
CA ALA A 94 -0.62 -6.59 -1.71
C ALA A 94 -0.96 -7.01 -3.15
N GLY A 95 -0.05 -7.75 -3.79
CA GLY A 95 -0.18 -8.12 -5.20
C GLY A 95 0.19 -6.97 -6.14
N PHE A 96 1.23 -6.22 -5.79
CA PHE A 96 1.79 -5.16 -6.62
C PHE A 96 2.74 -5.75 -7.67
N MET A 97 2.39 -5.64 -8.95
CA MET A 97 3.02 -6.34 -10.08
C MET A 97 4.08 -5.47 -10.79
N ARG A 98 4.85 -4.70 -10.01
CA ARG A 98 5.95 -3.88 -10.51
C ARG A 98 7.16 -4.01 -9.58
N ILE A 99 8.33 -4.20 -10.17
CA ILE A 99 9.59 -4.18 -9.43
C ILE A 99 9.91 -2.71 -9.12
N LEU A 100 10.23 -2.41 -7.85
CA LEU A 100 10.51 -1.06 -7.33
C LEU A 100 12.02 -0.81 -7.30
N THR A 101 12.46 0.36 -7.77
CA THR A 101 13.88 0.76 -7.85
C THR A 101 14.58 0.66 -6.51
N GLN A 102 15.91 0.60 -6.53
CA GLN A 102 16.72 0.58 -5.32
C GLN A 102 16.44 1.83 -4.48
N GLU A 103 16.39 3.00 -5.10
CA GLU A 103 16.13 4.28 -4.43
C GLU A 103 14.75 4.31 -3.75
N PHE A 104 13.73 3.70 -4.38
CA PHE A 104 12.41 3.57 -3.76
C PHE A 104 12.46 2.68 -2.53
N VAL A 105 13.13 1.53 -2.62
CA VAL A 105 13.24 0.58 -1.51
C VAL A 105 14.05 1.17 -0.35
N GLU A 106 15.12 1.91 -0.64
CA GLU A 106 15.93 2.61 0.36
C GLU A 106 15.13 3.69 1.10
N HIS A 107 14.27 4.44 0.40
CA HIS A 107 13.42 5.48 1.01
C HIS A 107 12.45 4.92 2.07
N TYR A 108 11.94 3.70 1.86
CA TYR A 108 11.05 3.01 2.79
C TYR A 108 11.74 1.85 3.54
N LEU A 109 13.07 1.86 3.64
CA LEU A 109 13.83 0.79 4.29
C LEU A 109 13.33 0.52 5.71
N GLY A 110 13.09 -0.76 6.02
CA GLY A 110 12.51 -1.19 7.30
C GLY A 110 11.01 -0.93 7.48
N ARG A 111 10.34 -0.32 6.48
CA ARG A 111 8.92 0.05 6.50
C ARG A 111 8.17 -0.46 5.27
N MET A 112 8.62 -1.56 4.68
CA MET A 112 7.96 -2.23 3.56
C MET A 112 7.69 -3.70 3.87
N LEU A 113 6.49 -4.16 3.58
CA LEU A 113 6.13 -5.58 3.62
C LEU A 113 5.58 -6.03 2.26
N ASN A 114 5.95 -7.24 1.84
CA ASN A 114 5.42 -7.86 0.63
C ASN A 114 4.97 -9.28 0.93
N ILE A 115 3.84 -9.69 0.37
CA ILE A 115 3.40 -11.08 0.37
C ILE A 115 3.78 -11.75 -0.96
N HIS A 116 4.47 -12.89 -0.87
CA HIS A 116 4.86 -13.69 -2.04
C HIS A 116 4.26 -15.10 -1.92
N PRO A 117 3.59 -15.64 -2.96
CA PRO A 117 2.88 -16.92 -2.89
C PRO A 117 3.83 -18.12 -3.06
N SER A 118 4.94 -18.12 -2.32
CA SER A 118 5.84 -19.26 -2.19
C SER A 118 6.59 -19.18 -0.87
N LEU A 119 7.23 -20.28 -0.48
CA LEU A 119 8.20 -20.27 0.61
C LEU A 119 9.51 -19.74 0.04
N LEU A 120 9.78 -18.46 0.30
CA LEU A 120 11.06 -17.83 -0.07
C LEU A 120 12.23 -18.62 0.55
N PRO A 121 13.40 -18.66 -0.11
CA PRO A 121 14.62 -19.03 0.57
C PRO A 121 15.01 -17.97 1.62
#